data_AF-A0A258DZ47-F1
#
_entry.id   AF-A0A258DZ47-F1
#
_cell.length_a   1.000
_cell.length_b   1.000
_cell.length_c   1.000
_cell.angle_alpha   90.00
_cell.angle_beta   90.00
_cell.angle_gamma   90.00
#
_symmetry.space_group_name_H-M   'P 1'
#
loop_
_entity.id
_entity.type
_entity.pdbx_description
1 polymer ?
#
loop_
_entity_poly.entity_id
_entity_poly.type
_entity_poly.pdbx_seq_one_letter_code
_entity_poly.pdbx_strand_id
1 'polypeptide(L)'
;MNQKIKYTVYGLVFWLLLFLAWEWYFSYPRVRWSPGAFPKNKSERIDSLLIQSLADFLIPGLAVGIVEDEKLIYLKSFGYQNLESKD
;
A
#
# COMPACT_ATOMS: atom_id res chain seq x y z
N MET A 1 -22.54 -26.73 -34.46
CA MET A 1 -22.62 -26.78 -32.99
C MET A 1 -24.07 -26.57 -32.57
N ASN A 2 -24.64 -27.49 -31.79
CA ASN A 2 -26.05 -27.44 -31.37
C ASN A 2 -26.33 -26.09 -30.67
N GLN A 3 -27.43 -25.41 -31.06
CA GLN A 3 -27.73 -24.08 -30.52
C GLN A 3 -27.86 -24.08 -28.99
N LYS A 4 -28.36 -25.18 -28.42
CA LYS A 4 -28.42 -25.38 -26.96
C LYS A 4 -27.03 -25.27 -26.31
N ILE A 5 -26.01 -25.88 -26.93
CA ILE A 5 -24.62 -25.86 -26.44
C ILE A 5 -24.06 -24.44 -26.49
N LYS A 6 -24.37 -23.66 -27.55
CA LYS A 6 -23.91 -22.26 -27.66
C LYS A 6 -24.41 -21.41 -26.49
N TYR A 7 -25.70 -21.51 -26.15
CA TYR A 7 -26.26 -20.74 -25.03
C TYR A 7 -25.68 -21.16 -23.68
N THR A 8 -25.44 -22.46 -23.46
CA THR A 8 -24.77 -22.95 -22.25
C THR A 8 -23.35 -22.40 -22.12
N VAL A 9 -22.59 -22.36 -23.21
CA VAL A 9 -21.22 -21.82 -23.22
C VAL A 9 -21.24 -20.31 -22.94
N TYR A 10 -22.16 -19.55 -23.54
CA TYR A 10 -22.28 -18.11 -23.25
C TYR A 10 -22.65 -17.83 -21.81
N GLY A 11 -23.54 -18.63 -21.21
CA GLY A 11 -23.88 -18.53 -19.79
C GLY A 11 -22.67 -18.76 -18.88
N LEU A 12 -21.85 -19.76 -19.18
CA LEU A 12 -20.62 -20.05 -18.43
C LEU A 12 -19.57 -18.95 -18.56
N VAL A 13 -19.35 -18.43 -19.77
CA VAL A 13 -18.42 -17.32 -20.02
C VAL A 13 -18.88 -16.08 -19.25
N PHE A 14 -20.18 -15.76 -19.31
CA PHE A 14 -20.75 -14.64 -18.58
C PHE A 14 -20.57 -14.79 -17.06
N TRP A 15 -20.83 -15.98 -16.53
CA TRP A 15 -20.62 -16.29 -15.11
C TRP A 15 -19.16 -16.11 -14.68
N LEU A 16 -18.22 -16.59 -15.50
CA LEU A 16 -16.79 -16.47 -15.24
C LEU A 16 -16.33 -15.00 -15.26
N LEU A 17 -16.86 -14.20 -16.18
CA LEU A 17 -16.57 -12.75 -16.22
C LEU A 17 -17.11 -12.02 -14.99
N LEU A 18 -18.33 -12.35 -14.54
CA LEU A 18 -18.88 -11.81 -13.29
C LEU A 18 -18.04 -12.19 -12.09
N PHE A 19 -17.60 -13.45 -12.00
CA PHE A 19 -16.74 -13.93 -10.93
C PHE A 19 -15.40 -13.18 -10.90
N LEU A 20 -14.75 -12.99 -12.06
CA LEU A 20 -13.50 -12.25 -12.15
C LEU A 20 -13.67 -10.77 -11.77
N ALA A 21 -14.77 -10.14 -12.18
CA ALA A 21 -15.07 -8.76 -11.78
C ALA A 21 -15.31 -8.62 -10.27
N TRP A 22 -16.02 -9.60 -9.68
CA TRP A 22 -16.22 -9.67 -8.24
C TRP A 22 -14.91 -9.86 -7.50
N GLU A 23 -14.10 -10.85 -7.89
CA GLU A 23 -12.80 -11.06 -7.26
C GLU A 23 -11.89 -9.85 -7.41
N TRP A 24 -11.87 -9.20 -8.58
CA TRP A 24 -11.11 -7.96 -8.75
C TRP A 24 -11.55 -6.85 -7.78
N TYR A 25 -12.85 -6.76 -7.49
CA TYR A 25 -13.39 -5.78 -6.54
C TYR A 25 -13.03 -6.13 -5.09
N PHE A 26 -13.01 -7.42 -4.73
CA PHE A 26 -12.78 -7.90 -3.36
C PHE A 26 -11.32 -8.31 -3.06
N SER A 27 -10.47 -8.41 -4.07
CA SER A 27 -9.06 -8.77 -3.95
C SER A 27 -8.32 -7.73 -3.10
N TYR A 28 -8.00 -8.13 -1.87
CA TYR A 28 -7.08 -7.43 -0.98
C TYR A 28 -5.68 -8.04 -1.10
N PRO A 29 -4.62 -7.24 -1.28
CA PRO A 29 -4.61 -5.80 -1.36
C PRO A 29 -4.89 -5.33 -2.79
N ARG A 30 -5.74 -4.30 -2.92
CA ARG A 30 -5.96 -3.55 -4.18
C ARG A 30 -4.62 -3.36 -4.86
N VAL A 31 -4.49 -3.72 -6.14
CA VAL A 31 -3.29 -3.48 -6.95
C VAL A 31 -2.80 -2.08 -6.57
N ARG A 32 -1.66 -2.01 -5.87
CA ARG A 32 -1.18 -0.74 -5.33
C ARG A 32 -0.60 0.04 -6.50
N TRP A 33 -1.40 0.87 -7.15
CA TRP A 33 -0.96 1.83 -8.17
C TRP A 33 -0.15 3.00 -7.57
N SER A 34 0.45 2.81 -6.40
CA SER A 34 1.48 3.71 -5.90
C SER A 34 2.80 2.96 -6.08
N PRO A 35 3.56 3.24 -7.15
CA PRO A 35 5.00 3.13 -6.99
C PRO A 35 5.31 4.08 -5.84
N GLY A 36 5.74 3.53 -4.69
CA GLY A 36 6.24 4.34 -3.60
C GLY A 36 7.19 5.34 -4.21
N ALA A 37 6.90 6.64 -4.05
CA ALA A 37 7.59 7.71 -4.74
C ALA A 37 9.09 7.42 -4.72
N PHE A 38 9.70 7.22 -5.89
CA PHE A 38 11.13 6.95 -5.96
C PHE A 38 11.83 8.16 -5.31
N PRO A 39 12.48 7.98 -4.15
CA PRO A 39 13.00 9.11 -3.42
C PRO A 39 14.10 9.74 -4.24
N LYS A 40 13.98 11.03 -4.53
CA LYS A 40 14.97 11.77 -5.32
C LYS A 40 16.14 12.22 -4.46
N ASN A 41 15.90 12.40 -3.16
CA ASN A 41 16.84 12.97 -2.19
C ASN A 41 17.10 12.01 -1.00
N LYS A 42 18.25 12.17 -0.31
CA LYS A 42 18.63 11.36 0.88
C LYS A 42 17.56 11.41 1.97
N SER A 43 16.99 12.60 2.23
CA SER A 43 15.91 12.79 3.20
C SER A 43 14.62 12.07 2.82
N GLU A 44 14.19 12.15 1.56
CA GLU A 44 13.01 11.43 1.06
C GLU A 44 13.20 9.91 1.14
N ARG A 45 14.44 9.43 0.94
CA ARG A 45 14.74 8.00 1.08
C ARG A 45 14.61 7.55 2.52
N ILE A 46 15.06 8.37 3.47
CA ILE A 46 14.88 8.13 4.90
C ILE A 46 13.38 8.14 5.24
N ASP A 47 12.64 9.14 4.78
CA ASP A 47 11.18 9.24 5.00
C ASP A 47 10.45 7.97 4.53
N SER A 48 10.71 7.52 3.30
CA SER A 48 10.07 6.31 2.75
C SER A 48 10.41 5.05 3.55
N LEU A 49 11.67 4.89 3.98
CA LEU A 49 12.08 3.77 4.82
C LEU A 49 11.40 3.79 6.19
N LEU A 50 11.30 4.97 6.81
CA LEU A 50 10.66 5.13 8.12
C LEU A 50 9.15 4.87 8.04
N ILE A 51 8.47 5.42 7.02
CA ILE A 51 7.04 5.18 6.77
C ILE A 51 6.76 3.71 6.51
N GLN A 52 7.60 3.06 5.69
CA GLN A 52 7.46 1.63 5.44
C GLN A 52 7.66 0.82 6.73
N SER A 53 8.67 1.15 7.53
CA SER A 53 8.94 0.48 8.80
C SER A 53 7.79 0.66 9.79
N LEU A 54 7.17 1.85 9.86
CA LEU A 54 5.98 2.08 10.69
C LEU A 54 4.84 1.14 10.32
N ALA A 55 4.59 0.94 9.02
CA ALA A 55 3.55 0.05 8.53
C ALA A 55 3.89 -1.44 8.76
N ASP A 56 5.13 -1.84 8.47
CA ASP A 56 5.57 -3.25 8.55
C ASP A 56 5.66 -3.75 10.00
N PHE A 57 6.06 -2.87 10.93
CA PHE A 57 6.21 -3.20 12.35
C PHE A 57 5.03 -2.74 13.22
N LEU A 58 3.99 -2.17 12.62
CA LEU A 58 2.80 -1.65 13.32
C LEU A 58 3.16 -0.66 14.44
N ILE A 59 4.17 0.17 14.19
CA ILE A 59 4.62 1.19 15.15
C ILE A 59 3.67 2.39 15.04
N PRO A 60 3.11 2.90 16.15
CA PRO A 60 2.12 3.98 16.13
C PRO A 60 2.71 5.35 15.80
N GLY A 61 3.97 5.58 16.19
CA GLY A 61 4.70 6.79 15.91
C GLY A 61 6.18 6.68 16.25
N LEU A 62 6.98 7.54 15.64
CA LEU A 62 8.45 7.51 15.69
C LEU A 62 8.99 8.94 15.51
N ALA A 63 9.96 9.34 16.33
CA ALA A 63 10.75 10.55 16.15
C ALA A 63 12.21 10.18 15.91
N VAL A 64 12.84 10.74 14.87
CA VAL A 64 14.21 10.41 14.47
C VAL A 64 15.00 11.69 14.25
N GLY A 65 16.16 11.75 14.91
CA GLY A 65 17.22 12.73 14.65
C GLY A 65 18.49 12.00 14.19
N ILE A 66 19.08 12.44 13.08
CA ILE A 66 20.38 11.92 12.59
C ILE A 66 21.40 13.04 12.66
N VAL A 67 22.50 12.77 13.35
CA VAL A 67 23.64 13.67 13.47
C VAL A 67 24.82 13.04 12.73
N GLU A 68 25.39 13.80 11.79
CA GLU A 68 26.55 13.43 10.98
C GLU A 68 27.53 14.61 11.02
N ASP A 69 28.82 14.35 11.26
CA ASP A 69 29.86 15.39 11.41
C ASP A 69 29.49 16.53 12.40
N GLU A 70 29.00 16.14 13.58
CA GLU A 70 28.56 17.05 14.65
C GLU A 70 27.40 17.99 14.24
N LYS A 71 26.75 17.73 13.09
CA LYS A 71 25.64 18.52 12.58
C LYS A 71 24.37 17.68 12.49
N LEU A 72 23.25 18.26 12.89
CA LEU A 72 21.93 17.67 12.71
C LEU A 72 21.57 17.71 11.22
N ILE A 73 21.57 16.55 10.56
CA ILE A 73 21.29 16.43 9.12
C ILE A 73 19.85 16.04 8.82
N TYR A 74 19.13 15.50 9.80
CA TYR A 74 17.75 15.05 9.64
C TYR A 74 17.05 15.06 10.99
N LEU A 75 15.86 15.65 11.06
CA LEU A 75 15.00 15.63 12.24
C LEU A 75 13.55 15.63 11.78
N LYS A 76 12.84 14.52 12.03
CA LYS A 76 11.41 14.40 11.73
C LYS A 76 10.71 13.46 12.71
N SER A 77 9.41 13.67 12.87
CA SER A 77 8.49 12.77 13.55
C SER A 77 7.41 12.28 12.58
N PHE A 78 6.95 11.06 12.81
CA PHE A 78 5.91 10.38 12.03
C PHE A 78 4.96 9.67 12.98
N GLY A 79 3.67 9.62 12.63
CA GLY A 79 2.65 8.95 13.43
C GLY A 79 2.28 9.72 14.69
N TYR A 80 1.79 8.99 15.69
CA TYR A 80 1.21 9.53 16.92
C TYR A 80 1.95 8.98 18.14
N GLN A 81 2.21 9.85 19.11
CA GLN A 81 2.69 9.46 20.44
C GLN A 81 1.58 8.76 21.24
N ASN A 82 0.33 9.21 21.10
CA ASN A 82 -0.84 8.64 21.77
C ASN A 82 -1.91 8.25 20.75
N LEU A 83 -2.24 6.96 20.69
CA LEU A 83 -3.26 6.42 19.79
C LEU A 83 -4.69 6.83 20.18
N GLU A 84 -4.95 7.09 21.46
CA GLU A 84 -6.29 7.45 21.96
C GLU A 84 -6.64 8.89 21.61
N SER A 85 -5.70 9.81 21.85
CA SER A 85 -5.89 11.22 21.52
C SER A 85 -5.51 11.56 20.07
N LYS A 86 -4.77 10.66 19.39
CA LYS A 86 -4.14 10.91 18.08
C LYS A 86 -3.24 12.14 18.10
N ASP A 87 -2.51 12.29 19.20
CA ASP A 87 -1.42 13.28 19.37
C ASP A 87 -0.07 12.63 19.10
#